data_AF-A0A7W1CD50-F1
#
_entry.id   AF-A0A7W1CD50-F1
#
_cell.length_a   1.000
_cell.length_b   1.000
_cell.length_c   1.000
_cell.angle_alpha   90.00
_cell.angle_beta   90.00
_cell.angle_gamma   90.00
#
_symmetry.space_group_name_H-M   'P 1'
#
loop_
_entity.id
_entity.type
_entity.pdbx_description
1 polymer ?
#
loop_
_entity_poly.entity_id
_entity_poly.type
_entity_poly.pdbx_seq_one_letter_code
_entity_poly.pdbx_strand_id
1 'polypeptide(L)' 'MLGEVDGVGNFEQVNKESISAKLYGCDVRLLTLEGLIKAKKAAGRTKDLLVLPELEALREMLSETNEE' A
#
# COMPACT_ATOMS: atom_id res chain seq x y z
N MET A 1 12.11 -5.65 -12.11
CA MET A 1 12.00 -5.00 -13.43
C MET A 1 11.80 -3.50 -13.23
N LEU A 2 12.26 -2.64 -14.14
CA LEU A 2 11.92 -1.21 -14.12
C LEU A 2 10.60 -1.05 -14.89
N GLY A 3 9.50 -0.77 -14.19
CA GLY A 3 8.18 -0.57 -14.82
C GLY A 3 7.01 -1.25 -14.10
N GLU A 4 7.30 -2.11 -13.12
CA GLU A 4 6.30 -2.78 -12.30
C GLU A 4 6.65 -2.64 -10.82
N VAL A 5 5.61 -2.66 -9.98
CA VAL A 5 5.74 -2.74 -8.53
C VAL A 5 5.58 -4.20 -8.14
N ASP A 6 6.63 -4.80 -7.59
CA ASP A 6 6.60 -6.19 -7.13
C ASP A 6 5.38 -6.42 -6.22
N GLY A 7 4.60 -7.47 -6.46
CA GLY A 7 3.40 -7.79 -5.68
C GLY A 7 2.12 -7.02 -6.05
N VAL A 8 2.20 -6.00 -6.91
CA VAL A 8 1.03 -5.24 -7.41
C VAL A 8 0.91 -5.36 -8.93
N GLY A 9 2.00 -5.13 -9.66
CA GLY A 9 2.08 -5.26 -11.11
C GLY A 9 2.37 -3.95 -11.84
N ASN A 10 1.81 -3.80 -13.03
CA ASN A 10 2.07 -2.67 -13.93
C ASN A 10 1.34 -1.38 -13.50
N PHE A 11 1.57 -0.29 -14.24
CA PHE A 11 0.99 1.02 -13.94
C PHE A 11 -0.53 1.01 -13.78
N GLU A 12 -1.27 0.32 -14.65
CA GLU A 12 -2.73 0.28 -14.57
C GLU A 12 -3.21 -0.43 -13.30
N GLN A 13 -2.53 -1.52 -12.91
CA GLN A 13 -2.83 -2.26 -11.69
C GLN A 13 -2.52 -1.42 -10.45
N VAL A 14 -1.37 -0.76 -10.42
CA VAL A 14 -0.98 0.17 -9.34
C VAL A 14 -1.98 1.32 -9.22
N ASN A 15 -2.39 1.91 -10.34
CA ASN A 15 -3.36 3.01 -10.34
C ASN A 15 -4.75 2.57 -9.84
N LYS A 16 -5.19 1.33 -10.16
CA LYS A 16 -6.43 0.75 -9.63
C LYS A 16 -6.36 0.50 -8.12
N GLU A 17 -5.21 0.11 -7.60
CA GLU A 17 -4.98 -0.07 -6.16
C GLU A 17 -4.57 1.24 -5.44
N SER A 18 -4.82 2.40 -6.03
CA SER A 18 -4.45 3.70 -5.47
C SER A 18 -5.65 4.61 -5.16
N ILE A 19 -5.55 5.32 -4.05
CA ILE A 19 -6.46 6.40 -3.64
C ILE A 19 -5.87 7.78 -3.98
N SER A 20 -6.74 8.76 -4.16
CA SER A 20 -6.33 10.17 -4.31
C SER A 20 -6.21 10.81 -2.93
N ALA A 21 -5.12 11.54 -2.70
CA ALA A 21 -4.92 12.33 -1.49
C ALA A 21 -4.25 13.66 -1.83
N LYS A 22 -4.52 14.69 -1.01
CA LYS A 22 -3.86 15.98 -1.12
C LYS A 22 -2.71 16.04 -0.13
N LEU A 23 -1.48 15.99 -0.62
CA LEU A 23 -0.26 16.09 0.20
C LEU A 23 0.48 17.36 -0.16
N TYR A 24 0.78 18.20 0.83
CA TYR A 24 1.54 19.45 0.66
C TYR A 24 1.00 20.36 -0.45
N GLY A 25 -0.33 20.40 -0.62
CA GLY A 25 -1.00 21.21 -1.66
C GLY A 25 -1.10 20.55 -3.03
N CYS A 26 -0.50 19.37 -3.22
CA CYS A 26 -0.53 18.62 -4.48
C CYS A 26 -1.50 17.44 -4.40
N ASP A 27 -2.24 17.20 -5.47
CA ASP A 27 -3.02 15.96 -5.65
C ASP A 27 -2.08 14.84 -6.07
N VAL A 28 -2.02 13.78 -5.26
CA VAL A 28 -1.17 12.61 -5.50
C VAL A 28 -2.00 11.33 -5.42
N ARG A 29 -1.51 10.29 -6.10
CA ARG A 29 -2.02 8.92 -6.00
C ARG A 29 -1.15 8.14 -5.02
N LEU A 30 -1.78 7.54 -4.02
CA LEU A 30 -1.14 6.72 -3.01
C LEU A 30 -1.70 5.31 -3.09
N LEU A 31 -0.85 4.29 -2.95
CA LEU A 31 -1.36 2.93 -2.79
C LEU A 31 -2.31 2.86 -1.59
N THR A 32 -3.37 2.09 -1.75
CA THR A 32 -4.20 1.62 -0.64
C THR A 32 -3.35 0.87 0.38
N LEU A 33 -3.85 0.72 1.61
CA LEU A 33 -3.16 -0.07 2.63
C LEU A 33 -2.89 -1.51 2.16
N GLU A 34 -3.87 -2.14 1.50
CA GLU A 34 -3.69 -3.47 0.89
C GLU A 34 -2.59 -3.49 -0.18
N GLY A 35 -2.63 -2.53 -1.11
CA GLY A 35 -1.63 -2.44 -2.17
C GLY A 35 -0.22 -2.21 -1.63
N LEU A 36 -0.10 -1.41 -0.57
CA LEU A 36 1.16 -1.19 0.12
C LEU A 36 1.68 -2.46 0.80
N ILE A 37 0.84 -3.19 1.53
CA ILE A 37 1.21 -4.44 2.20
C ILE A 37 1.69 -5.48 1.17
N LYS A 38 0.96 -5.66 0.06
CA LYS A 38 1.37 -6.56 -1.04
C LYS A 38 2.74 -6.18 -1.60
N ALA A 39 2.94 -4.89 -1.88
CA ALA A 39 4.20 -4.38 -2.40
C ALA A 39 5.38 -4.64 -1.46
N LYS A 40 5.18 -4.38 -0.16
CA LYS A 40 6.21 -4.55 0.87
C LYS A 40 6.57 -6.02 1.10
N LYS A 41 5.58 -6.91 1.12
CA LYS A 41 5.79 -8.37 1.19
C LYS A 41 6.60 -8.90 0.01
N ALA A 42 6.23 -8.49 -1.20
CA ALA A 42 6.91 -8.96 -2.42
C ALA A 42 8.33 -8.40 -2.56
N ALA A 43 8.55 -7.13 -2.20
CA ALA A 43 9.88 -6.52 -2.23
C ALA A 43 10.85 -7.14 -1.22
N GLY A 44 10.35 -7.56 -0.05
CA GLY A 44 11.09 -8.37 0.91
C GLY A 44 12.38 -7.75 1.49
N ARG A 45 12.58 -6.44 1.36
CA ARG A 45 13.77 -5.76 1.90
C ARG A 45 13.68 -5.72 3.43
N THR A 46 14.81 -5.70 4.14
CA THR A 46 14.84 -5.67 5.61
C THR A 46 13.95 -4.59 6.22
N LYS A 47 13.97 -3.36 5.67
CA LYS A 47 13.12 -2.26 6.14
C LYS A 47 11.64 -2.49 5.84
N ASP A 48 11.32 -3.14 4.74
CA ASP A 48 9.94 -3.45 4.37
C ASP A 48 9.37 -4.50 5.35
N LEU A 49 10.15 -5.54 5.65
CA LEU A 49 9.77 -6.60 6.60
C LEU A 49 9.57 -6.08 8.03
N LEU A 50 10.36 -5.12 8.48
CA LEU A 50 10.23 -4.54 9.82
C LEU A 50 8.91 -3.77 10.02
N VAL A 51 8.39 -3.15 8.96
CA VAL A 51 7.18 -2.29 9.04
C VAL A 51 5.90 -3.09 8.74
N LEU A 52 6.00 -4.28 8.12
CA LEU A 52 4.84 -5.10 7.80
C LEU A 52 3.91 -5.41 8.98
N PRO A 53 4.40 -5.77 10.19
CA PRO A 53 3.52 -6.03 11.33
C PRO A 53 2.67 -4.82 11.72
N GLU A 54 3.25 -3.62 11.68
CA GLU A 54 2.53 -2.37 11.98
C GLU A 54 1.44 -2.08 10.93
N LEU A 55 1.73 -2.33 9.65
CA LEU A 55 0.74 -2.18 8.57
C LEU A 55 -0.40 -3.18 8.67
N GLU A 56 -0.12 -4.43 9.06
CA GLU A 56 -1.15 -5.46 9.27
C GLU A 56 -2.05 -5.11 10.46
N ALA A 57 -1.47 -4.64 11.58
CA ALA A 57 -2.25 -4.16 12.72
C ALA A 57 -3.14 -2.95 12.36
N LEU A 58 -2.62 -2.00 11.56
CA LEU A 58 -3.41 -0.88 11.05
C LEU A 58 -4.61 -1.33 10.22
N ARG A 59 -4.44 -2.37 9.40
CA ARG A 59 -5.51 -2.94 8.60
C ARG A 59 -6.59 -3.56 9.48
N GLU A 60 -6.19 -4.33 10.49
CA GLU A 60 -7.11 -4.98 11.44
C GLU A 60 -7.96 -3.92 12.18
N MET A 61 -7.34 -2.86 12.70
CA MET A 61 -8.06 -1.77 13.37
C MET A 61 -9.07 -1.07 12.44
N LEU A 62 -8.72 -0.87 11.16
CA LEU A 62 -9.61 -0.24 10.17
C LEU A 62 -10.77 -1.15 9.76
N SER A 63 -10.58 -2.47 9.73
CA SER A 63 -11.71 -3.40 9.49
C SER A 63 -12.68 -3.40 10.66
N GLU A 64 -12.19 -3.39 11.90
CA GLU A 64 -13.04 -3.39 13.10
C GLU A 64 -13.85 -2.10 13.23
N THR A 65 -13.24 -0.94 12.90
CA THR A 65 -13.91 0.37 12.97
C THR A 65 -15.04 0.53 11.94
N ASN A 66 -15.00 -0.22 10.84
CA ASN A 66 -16.01 -0.13 9.77
C ASN A 66 -17.19 -1.09 9.97
N GLU A 67 -17.14 -1.97 10.96
CA GLU A 67 -18.20 -2.94 11.29
C GLU A 67 -19.12 -2.47 12.44
N GLU A 68 -18.83 -1.34 13.08
CA GLU A 68 -19.67 -0.63 14.08
C GLU A 68 -20.47 0.53 13.47
#